data_AF-A0A1I7WS23-F1
#
_entry.id   AF-A0A1I7WS23-F1
#
_cell.length_a   1.000
_cell.length_b   1.000
_cell.length_c   1.000
_cell.angle_alpha   90.00
_cell.angle_beta   90.00
_cell.angle_gamma   90.00
#
_symmetry.space_group_name_H-M   'P 1'
#
loop_
_entity.id
_entity.type
_entity.pdbx_description
1 polymer ?
#
loop_
_entity_poly.entity_id
_entity_poly.type
_entity_poly.pdbx_seq_one_letter_code
_entity_poly.pdbx_strand_id
1 'polypeptide(L)'
;MGRASTLSLHERGQNKALKAIKNFLSLQEEYGTKKSSGRPSKLNSREKRGILRTTSSSTISINEIRRTCGIDASKNTLWRILDKFPNTVWSQMKKCPQLTQGHKDERLCWAKIFMRCDGETVFASLSNKIMPQSTPVEVPGLGWRTVTWTLWTGHRSLRT
;
A
#
# COMPACT_ATOMS: atom_id res chain seq x y z
N MET A 1 24.56 -61.33 28.81
CA MET A 1 24.10 -60.42 27.74
C MET A 1 22.59 -60.59 27.60
N GLY A 2 21.80 -59.58 27.98
CA GLY A 2 20.34 -59.70 28.09
C GLY A 2 19.67 -59.79 26.71
N ARG A 3 18.77 -60.77 26.53
CA ARG A 3 17.94 -60.95 25.33
C ARG A 3 17.03 -59.73 25.15
N ALA A 4 17.07 -59.12 23.97
CA ALA A 4 16.12 -58.06 23.62
C ALA A 4 14.73 -58.68 23.39
N SER A 5 13.78 -58.37 24.27
CA SER A 5 12.40 -58.84 24.15
C SER A 5 11.73 -58.22 22.92
N THR A 6 11.43 -59.03 21.92
CA THR A 6 10.63 -58.63 20.75
C THR A 6 9.16 -58.52 21.14
N LEU A 7 8.78 -57.35 21.65
CA LEU A 7 7.38 -57.02 21.94
C LEU A 7 6.54 -57.08 20.66
N SER A 8 5.34 -57.65 20.76
CA SER A 8 4.33 -57.67 19.71
C SER A 8 3.80 -56.27 19.39
N LEU A 9 3.20 -56.07 18.21
CA LEU A 9 2.61 -54.77 17.83
C LEU A 9 1.55 -54.30 18.83
N HIS A 10 0.77 -55.23 19.39
CA HIS A 10 -0.27 -54.94 20.37
C HIS A 10 0.31 -54.39 21.68
N GLU A 11 1.33 -55.04 22.23
CA GLU A 11 2.01 -54.59 23.46
C GLU A 11 2.71 -53.24 23.25
N ARG A 12 3.26 -52.97 22.06
CA ARG A 12 3.81 -51.64 21.71
C ARG A 12 2.72 -50.56 21.66
N GLY A 13 1.51 -50.91 21.20
CA GLY A 13 0.35 -50.02 21.20
C GLY A 13 -0.11 -49.67 22.62
N GLN A 14 -0.28 -50.68 23.47
CA GLN A 14 -0.64 -50.55 24.90
C GLN A 14 0.35 -49.61 25.62
N ASN A 15 1.67 -49.81 25.42
CA ASN A 15 2.70 -48.96 26.03
C ASN A 15 2.65 -47.49 25.56
N LYS A 16 2.34 -47.22 24.28
CA LYS A 16 2.15 -45.84 23.79
C LYS A 16 0.94 -45.17 24.43
N ALA A 17 -0.16 -45.90 24.58
CA ALA A 17 -1.39 -45.39 25.20
C ALA A 17 -1.17 -45.05 26.67
N LEU A 18 -0.54 -45.95 27.45
CA LEU A 18 -0.21 -45.69 28.85
C LEU A 18 0.72 -44.48 29.02
N LYS A 19 1.67 -44.29 28.10
CA LYS A 19 2.55 -43.12 28.10
C LYS A 19 1.80 -41.81 27.81
N ALA A 20 0.83 -41.84 26.89
CA ALA A 20 -0.03 -40.69 26.60
C ALA A 20 -0.92 -40.34 27.80
N ILE A 21 -1.53 -41.34 28.46
CA ILE A 21 -2.34 -41.16 29.67
C ILE A 21 -1.51 -40.56 30.82
N LYS A 22 -0.31 -41.10 31.05
CA LYS A 22 0.61 -40.55 32.07
C LYS A 22 0.94 -39.07 31.79
N ASN A 23 1.25 -38.75 30.53
CA ASN A 23 1.54 -37.37 30.12
C ASN A 23 0.33 -36.44 30.32
N PHE A 24 -0.88 -36.91 29.99
CA PHE A 24 -2.13 -36.17 30.21
C PHE A 24 -2.35 -35.86 31.69
N LEU A 25 -2.23 -36.85 32.57
CA LEU A 25 -2.38 -36.67 34.02
C LEU A 25 -1.30 -35.74 34.62
N SER A 26 -0.07 -35.80 34.10
CA SER A 26 1.01 -34.94 34.60
C SER A 26 0.94 -33.48 34.15
N LEU A 27 0.37 -33.21 32.97
CA LEU A 27 0.36 -31.88 32.36
C LEU A 27 -0.98 -31.18 32.47
N GLN A 28 -2.09 -31.92 32.65
CA GLN A 28 -3.46 -31.44 32.88
C GLN A 28 -3.82 -30.21 32.00
N GLU A 29 -3.81 -29.00 32.55
CA GLU A 29 -4.14 -27.75 31.83
C GLU A 29 -3.15 -27.41 30.70
N GLU A 30 -1.90 -27.86 30.79
CA GLU A 30 -0.87 -27.63 29.77
C GLU A 30 -0.93 -28.68 28.63
N TYR A 31 -1.74 -29.73 28.78
CA TYR A 31 -1.83 -30.78 27.76
C TYR A 31 -2.50 -30.27 26.48
N GLY A 32 -1.83 -30.44 25.34
CA GLY A 32 -2.36 -30.02 24.02
C GLY A 32 -2.28 -28.52 23.72
N THR A 33 -1.81 -27.68 24.66
CA THR A 33 -1.65 -26.23 24.44
C THR A 33 -0.39 -25.89 23.65
N LYS A 34 0.64 -26.73 23.75
CA LYS A 34 1.94 -26.55 23.08
C LYS A 34 1.79 -26.75 21.58
N LYS A 35 1.92 -25.66 20.83
CA LYS A 35 1.99 -25.70 19.36
C LYS A 35 3.34 -26.25 18.92
N SER A 36 3.34 -27.09 17.88
CA SER A 36 4.60 -27.50 17.24
C SER A 36 5.27 -26.28 16.60
N SER A 37 6.59 -26.19 16.67
CA SER A 37 7.38 -25.11 16.05
C SER A 37 7.22 -25.04 14.52
N GLY A 38 6.75 -26.13 13.88
CA GLY A 38 6.52 -26.19 12.45
C GLY A 38 7.81 -26.12 11.64
N ARG A 39 7.67 -25.95 10.32
CA ARG A 39 8.80 -25.85 9.40
C ARG A 39 9.47 -24.47 9.50
N PRO A 40 10.81 -24.40 9.60
CA PRO A 40 11.50 -23.11 9.62
C PRO A 40 11.29 -22.34 8.31
N SER A 41 11.26 -21.01 8.44
CA SER A 41 11.13 -20.08 7.31
C SER A 41 12.40 -20.12 6.46
N LYS A 42 12.24 -20.16 5.12
CA LYS A 42 13.36 -20.10 4.17
C LYS A 42 14.16 -18.79 4.26
N LEU A 43 13.55 -17.71 4.78
CA LEU A 43 14.16 -16.38 4.86
C LEU A 43 14.65 -16.05 6.27
N ASN A 44 15.88 -15.55 6.33
CA ASN A 44 16.56 -15.11 7.52
C ASN A 44 15.94 -13.80 8.08
N SER A 45 16.15 -13.54 9.37
CA SER A 45 15.72 -12.30 10.04
C SER A 45 16.35 -11.05 9.42
N ARG A 46 17.62 -11.14 8.97
CA ARG A 46 18.31 -10.05 8.26
C ARG A 46 17.67 -9.75 6.91
N GLU A 47 17.38 -10.78 6.13
CA GLU A 47 16.73 -10.64 4.83
C GLU A 47 15.34 -10.03 4.98
N LYS A 48 14.54 -10.51 5.95
CA LYS A 48 13.21 -9.93 6.27
C LYS A 48 13.28 -8.45 6.58
N ARG A 49 14.28 -8.02 7.35
CA ARG A 49 14.50 -6.61 7.69
C ARG A 49 15.02 -5.80 6.50
N GLY A 50 15.85 -6.40 5.64
CA GLY A 50 16.29 -5.81 4.39
C GLY A 50 15.12 -5.51 3.46
N ILE A 51 14.24 -6.50 3.23
CA ILE A 51 12.99 -6.34 2.46
C ILE A 51 12.19 -5.16 3.01
N LEU A 52 11.93 -5.17 4.32
CA LEU A 52 11.11 -4.13 4.95
C LEU A 52 11.73 -2.75 4.78
N ARG A 53 13.04 -2.62 5.00
CA ARG A 53 13.75 -1.34 4.83
C ARG A 53 13.64 -0.83 3.39
N THR A 54 13.91 -1.70 2.41
CA THR A 54 13.80 -1.34 0.99
C THR A 54 12.39 -0.93 0.64
N THR A 55 11.37 -1.69 1.06
CA THR A 55 9.97 -1.37 0.81
C THR A 55 9.56 -0.04 1.45
N SER A 56 9.90 0.22 2.71
CA SER A 56 9.51 1.44 3.39
C SER A 56 10.13 2.70 2.76
N SER A 57 11.34 2.59 2.20
CA SER A 57 12.04 3.72 1.58
C SER A 57 11.66 3.98 0.12
N SER A 58 10.97 3.06 -0.57
CA SER A 58 10.94 3.10 -2.04
C SER A 58 9.60 2.68 -2.67
N THR A 59 9.25 3.29 -3.82
CA THR A 59 8.06 2.98 -4.65
C THR A 59 8.34 1.87 -5.68
N ILE A 60 9.11 0.87 -5.27
CA ILE A 60 9.70 -0.14 -6.14
C ILE A 60 8.81 -1.40 -6.20
N SER A 61 8.79 -2.08 -7.36
CA SER A 61 8.00 -3.31 -7.52
C SER A 61 8.57 -4.48 -6.70
N ILE A 62 7.75 -5.48 -6.37
CA ILE A 62 8.20 -6.65 -5.59
C ILE A 62 9.32 -7.43 -6.28
N ASN A 63 9.27 -7.54 -7.61
CA ASN A 63 10.33 -8.23 -8.35
C ASN A 63 11.65 -7.48 -8.27
N GLU A 64 11.59 -6.17 -8.19
CA GLU A 64 12.75 -5.31 -8.12
C GLU A 64 13.31 -5.27 -6.69
N ILE A 65 12.45 -5.28 -5.66
CA ILE A 65 12.85 -5.55 -4.27
C ILE A 65 13.60 -6.89 -4.18
N ARG A 66 13.10 -7.95 -4.84
CA ARG A 66 13.77 -9.25 -4.87
C ARG A 66 15.17 -9.16 -5.47
N ARG A 67 15.34 -8.41 -6.56
CA ARG A 67 16.65 -8.20 -7.21
C ARG A 67 17.58 -7.40 -6.31
N THR A 68 17.11 -6.28 -5.77
CA THR A 68 17.90 -5.38 -4.91
C THR A 68 18.36 -6.05 -3.64
N CYS A 69 17.49 -6.85 -3.00
CA CYS A 69 17.84 -7.58 -1.79
C CYS A 69 18.58 -8.90 -2.07
N GLY A 70 18.73 -9.32 -3.34
CA GLY A 70 19.41 -10.56 -3.72
C GLY A 70 18.76 -11.83 -3.18
N ILE A 71 17.42 -11.87 -3.12
CA ILE A 71 16.70 -12.92 -2.40
C ILE A 71 16.29 -14.06 -3.34
N ASP A 72 16.72 -15.27 -2.99
CA ASP A 72 16.29 -16.52 -3.63
C ASP A 72 14.95 -17.03 -3.04
N ALA A 73 13.91 -16.22 -3.18
CA ALA A 73 12.56 -16.59 -2.78
C ALA A 73 11.53 -16.16 -3.83
N SER A 74 10.38 -16.83 -3.79
CA SER A 74 9.27 -16.52 -4.69
C SER A 74 8.64 -15.15 -4.37
N LYS A 75 8.04 -14.52 -5.39
CA LYS A 75 7.22 -13.30 -5.22
C LYS A 75 6.14 -13.46 -4.15
N ASN A 76 5.53 -14.65 -4.06
CA ASN A 76 4.48 -14.93 -3.06
C ASN A 76 5.05 -14.98 -1.64
N THR A 77 6.29 -15.44 -1.47
CA THR A 77 6.97 -15.42 -0.18
C THR A 77 7.21 -13.98 0.30
N LEU A 78 7.58 -13.08 -0.61
CA LEU A 78 7.71 -11.65 -0.34
C LEU A 78 6.36 -11.04 0.07
N TRP A 79 5.29 -11.33 -0.67
CA TRP A 79 3.94 -10.90 -0.28
C TRP A 79 3.56 -11.34 1.13
N ARG A 80 3.77 -12.61 1.48
CA ARG A 80 3.47 -13.13 2.83
C ARG A 80 4.30 -12.49 3.94
N ILE A 81 5.45 -11.92 3.61
CA ILE A 81 6.26 -11.16 4.57
C ILE A 81 5.67 -9.78 4.73
N LEU A 82 5.38 -9.10 3.62
CA LEU A 82 4.84 -7.74 3.62
C LEU A 82 3.46 -7.68 4.28
N ASP A 83 2.61 -8.67 4.06
CA ASP A 83 1.27 -8.78 4.66
C ASP A 83 1.30 -8.89 6.20
N LYS A 84 2.42 -9.33 6.78
CA LYS A 84 2.58 -9.36 8.25
C LYS A 84 2.83 -7.99 8.86
N PHE A 85 3.15 -6.98 8.06
CA PHE A 85 3.51 -5.66 8.54
C PHE A 85 2.39 -4.65 8.19
N PRO A 86 1.53 -4.29 9.15
CA PRO A 86 0.34 -3.46 8.89
C PRO A 86 0.66 -1.98 8.60
N ASN A 87 1.92 -1.56 8.75
CA ASN A 87 2.36 -0.18 8.55
C ASN A 87 2.62 0.17 7.08
N THR A 88 2.52 -0.79 6.17
CA THR A 88 2.83 -0.58 4.75
C THR A 88 1.59 -0.83 3.89
N VAL A 89 0.87 0.24 3.54
CA VAL A 89 -0.29 0.15 2.65
C VAL A 89 0.17 0.31 1.21
N TRP A 90 -0.07 -0.72 0.40
CA TRP A 90 0.20 -0.68 -1.03
C TRP A 90 -1.05 -0.19 -1.73
N SER A 91 -0.95 0.95 -2.41
CA SER A 91 -2.02 1.47 -3.23
C SER A 91 -1.50 1.75 -4.64
N GLN A 92 -2.36 1.53 -5.62
CA GLN A 92 -2.10 1.99 -6.96
C GLN A 92 -2.37 3.49 -7.01
N MET A 93 -1.35 4.29 -7.35
CA MET A 93 -1.53 5.72 -7.54
C MET A 93 -2.51 5.95 -8.69
N LYS A 94 -3.55 6.77 -8.45
CA LYS A 94 -4.49 7.20 -9.50
C LYS A 94 -3.71 7.99 -10.55
N LYS A 95 -4.12 7.87 -11.82
CA LYS A 95 -3.51 8.64 -12.90
C LYS A 95 -3.76 10.12 -12.66
N CYS A 96 -2.68 10.87 -12.46
CA CYS A 96 -2.72 12.33 -12.44
C CYS A 96 -2.53 12.83 -13.89
N PRO A 97 -3.33 13.80 -14.37
CA PRO A 97 -3.07 14.45 -15.64
C PRO A 97 -1.65 15.01 -15.70
N GLN A 98 -1.05 15.05 -16.90
CA GLN A 98 0.31 15.55 -17.05
C GLN A 98 0.38 17.05 -16.70
N LEU A 99 1.24 17.40 -15.75
CA LEU A 99 1.46 18.78 -15.36
C LEU A 99 2.48 19.40 -16.30
N THR A 100 2.00 20.08 -17.35
CA THR A 100 2.84 20.87 -18.26
C THR A 100 3.51 22.02 -17.51
N GLN A 101 4.58 22.57 -18.08
CA GLN A 101 5.29 23.69 -17.47
C GLN A 101 4.37 24.91 -17.30
N GLY A 102 3.52 25.22 -18.28
CA GLY A 102 2.53 26.29 -18.18
C GLY A 102 1.60 26.14 -16.97
N HIS A 103 1.09 24.92 -16.72
CA HIS A 103 0.28 24.67 -15.52
C HIS A 103 1.06 24.89 -14.22
N LYS A 104 2.37 24.59 -14.18
CA LYS A 104 3.21 24.84 -12.99
C LYS A 104 3.36 26.34 -12.76
N ASP A 105 3.61 27.09 -13.83
CA ASP A 105 3.84 28.53 -13.78
C ASP A 105 2.56 29.29 -13.39
N GLU A 106 1.40 28.90 -13.94
CA GLU A 106 0.09 29.44 -13.56
C GLU A 106 -0.26 29.14 -12.10
N ARG A 107 -0.03 27.90 -11.64
CA ARG A 107 -0.27 27.53 -10.23
C ARG A 107 0.64 28.31 -9.29
N LEU A 108 1.90 28.54 -9.67
CA LEU A 108 2.83 29.35 -8.91
C LEU A 108 2.40 30.83 -8.89
N CYS A 109 1.93 31.35 -10.02
CA CYS A 109 1.39 32.71 -10.13
C CYS A 109 0.18 32.88 -9.21
N TRP A 110 -0.78 31.96 -9.27
CA TRP A 110 -1.94 31.94 -8.40
C TRP A 110 -1.54 31.91 -6.91
N ALA A 111 -0.62 31.02 -6.53
CA ALA A 111 -0.14 30.96 -5.15
C ALA A 111 0.53 32.27 -4.71
N LYS A 112 1.34 32.90 -5.57
CA LYS A 112 1.97 34.19 -5.25
C LYS A 112 0.96 35.33 -5.07
N ILE A 113 -0.15 35.31 -5.82
CA ILE A 113 -1.20 36.34 -5.75
C ILE A 113 -2.08 36.14 -4.52
N PHE A 114 -2.52 34.90 -4.27
CA PHE A 114 -3.55 34.60 -3.27
C PHE A 114 -2.99 34.10 -1.92
N MET A 115 -1.73 33.68 -1.86
CA MET A 115 -1.07 33.21 -0.62
C MET A 115 -0.04 34.22 -0.07
N ARG A 116 -0.02 35.46 -0.56
CA ARG A 116 0.55 36.57 0.21
C ARG A 116 -0.37 36.78 1.41
N CYS A 117 0.02 36.21 2.54
CA CYS A 117 -0.71 36.33 3.80
C CYS A 117 -0.10 37.44 4.64
N ASP A 118 -0.65 38.64 4.57
CA ASP A 118 -0.51 39.70 5.56
C ASP A 118 -1.59 39.56 6.63
N GLY A 119 -1.54 38.44 7.39
CA GLY A 119 -2.10 38.25 8.73
C GLY A 119 -3.61 38.46 8.98
N GLU A 120 -4.35 39.11 8.09
CA GLU A 120 -5.69 39.61 8.35
C GLU A 120 -6.68 38.96 7.36
N THR A 121 -7.26 37.85 7.82
CA THR A 121 -8.45 37.17 7.25
C THR A 121 -8.35 36.67 5.80
N VAL A 122 -8.02 35.40 5.64
CA VAL A 122 -8.12 34.70 4.34
C VAL A 122 -9.57 34.27 4.07
N PHE A 123 -10.33 35.03 3.27
CA PHE A 123 -11.57 34.56 2.68
C PHE A 123 -11.29 33.73 1.41
N ALA A 124 -10.96 32.44 1.58
CA ALA A 124 -10.96 31.50 0.47
C ALA A 124 -12.41 31.12 0.12
N SER A 125 -13.09 31.97 -0.65
CA SER A 125 -14.33 31.57 -1.29
C SER A 125 -13.99 30.65 -2.48
N LEU A 126 -14.17 29.33 -2.29
CA LEU A 126 -14.34 28.38 -3.40
C LEU A 126 -15.67 28.69 -4.11
N SER A 127 -15.71 29.83 -4.80
CA SER A 127 -16.71 30.08 -5.82
C SER A 127 -16.05 29.77 -7.14
N ASN A 128 -16.73 29.00 -7.99
CA ASN A 128 -16.32 28.63 -9.34
C ASN A 128 -16.33 29.87 -10.26
N LYS A 129 -15.61 30.92 -9.88
CA LYS A 129 -15.49 32.17 -10.63
C LYS A 129 -14.43 31.97 -11.71
N ILE A 130 -14.96 31.89 -12.92
CA ILE A 130 -14.36 32.25 -14.20
C ILE A 130 -13.12 33.14 -13.98
N MET A 131 -11.96 32.62 -14.39
CA MET A 131 -10.72 33.39 -14.48
C MET A 131 -10.95 34.64 -15.34
N PRO A 132 -10.35 35.80 -15.02
CA PRO A 132 -10.27 36.87 -16.00
C PRO A 132 -9.51 36.31 -17.21
N GLN A 133 -10.15 36.36 -18.38
CA GLN A 133 -9.51 35.99 -19.64
C GLN A 133 -8.23 36.81 -19.75
N SER A 134 -7.08 36.14 -19.76
CA SER A 134 -5.82 36.76 -20.13
C SER A 134 -6.05 37.43 -21.48
N THR A 135 -5.97 38.75 -21.52
CA THR A 135 -6.09 39.53 -22.75
C THR A 135 -5.06 38.96 -23.72
N PRO A 136 -5.46 38.53 -24.93
CA PRO A 136 -4.48 38.14 -25.93
C PRO A 136 -3.62 39.38 -26.18
N VAL A 137 -2.31 39.25 -25.98
CA VAL A 137 -1.36 40.20 -26.54
C VAL A 137 -1.51 40.07 -28.05
N GLU A 138 -2.20 41.04 -28.64
CA GLU A 138 -2.33 41.24 -30.07
C GLU A 138 -0.92 41.40 -30.65
N VAL A 139 -0.36 40.30 -31.15
CA VAL A 139 0.72 40.37 -32.13
C VAL A 139 0.05 40.68 -33.47
N PRO A 140 0.32 41.85 -34.09
CA PRO A 140 -0.33 42.19 -35.34
C PRO A 140 0.18 41.26 -36.44
N GLY A 141 -0.69 40.36 -36.89
CA GLY A 141 -0.49 39.61 -38.12
C GLY A 141 -0.69 38.11 -37.96
N LEU A 142 -1.94 37.67 -38.11
CA LEU A 142 -2.38 36.64 -39.05
C LEU A 142 -3.78 36.16 -38.63
N GLY A 143 -4.74 36.42 -39.50
CA GLY A 143 -6.16 36.31 -39.23
C GLY A 143 -6.63 34.90 -38.91
N TRP A 144 -7.35 34.76 -37.80
CA TRP A 144 -8.22 33.63 -37.52
C TRP A 144 -9.57 34.15 -37.03
N ARG A 145 -10.62 33.54 -37.56
CA ARG A 145 -12.02 33.98 -37.50
C ARG A 145 -12.59 33.82 -36.09
N THR A 146 -13.20 34.88 -35.55
CA THR A 146 -13.93 34.85 -34.28
C THR A 146 -15.17 33.97 -34.41
N VAL A 147 -15.19 32.84 -33.70
CA VAL A 147 -16.40 32.02 -33.54
C VAL A 147 -17.23 32.64 -32.42
N THR A 148 -18.36 33.24 -32.76
CA THR A 148 -19.36 33.72 -31.80
C THR A 148 -20.14 32.55 -31.23
N TRP A 149 -20.04 32.31 -29.92
CA TRP A 149 -20.96 31.42 -29.21
C TRP A 149 -22.17 32.22 -28.73
N THR A 150 -23.34 31.97 -29.30
CA THR A 150 -24.62 32.44 -28.73
C THR A 150 -24.94 31.64 -27.47
N LEU A 151 -25.04 32.35 -26.35
CA LEU A 151 -25.34 31.83 -25.02
C LEU A 151 -26.81 31.33 -24.97
N TRP A 152 -27.02 30.02 -24.84
CA TRP A 152 -28.35 29.44 -24.64
C TRP A 152 -28.66 29.43 -23.13
N THR A 153 -29.58 30.28 -22.69
CA THR A 153 -30.08 30.30 -21.30
C THR A 153 -31.23 29.32 -21.15
N GLY A 154 -30.96 28.13 -20.62
CA GLY A 154 -31.99 27.16 -20.22
C GLY A 154 -32.49 27.46 -18.80
N HIS A 155 -33.69 28.03 -18.68
CA HIS A 155 -34.42 28.10 -17.41
C HIS A 155 -34.92 26.70 -17.02
N ARG A 156 -34.39 26.13 -15.93
CA ARG A 156 -34.93 24.94 -15.28
C ARG A 156 -36.03 25.38 -14.31
N SER A 157 -37.29 25.18 -14.70
CA SER A 157 -38.47 25.30 -13.82
C SER A 157 -38.45 24.23 -12.74
N LEU A 158 -38.60 24.64 -11.47
CA LEU A 158 -38.92 23.76 -10.36
C LEU A 158 -40.41 23.43 -10.43
N ARG A 159 -40.72 22.15 -10.61
CA ARG A 159 -42.09 21.62 -10.53
C ARG A 159 -42.36 21.24 -9.06
N THR A 160 -43.42 21.81 -8.50
CA THR A 160 -44.04 21.43 -7.22
C THR A 160 -44.60 20.02 -7.26
#